data_AF-A0AAV2SKU7-F1
#
_entry.id   AF-A0AAV2SKU7-F1
#
_cell.length_a   1.000
_cell.length_b   1.000
_cell.length_c   1.000
_cell.angle_alpha   90.00
_cell.angle_beta   90.00
_cell.angle_gamma   90.00
#
_symmetry.space_group_name_H-M   'P 1'
#
loop_
_entity.id
_entity.type
_entity.pdbx_description
1 polymer ?
#
loop_
_entity_poly.entity_id
_entity_poly.type
_entity_poly.pdbx_seq_one_letter_code
_entity_poly.pdbx_strand_id
1 'polypeptide(L)'
;GRGLQFVWYCTGEKGQSYRGTPFVSHEDKGKPGEWIGTGSNDYTVLPPLVENLSSSDTYNYAQEAGLITAVAVGKKGCSQNGRFGICIRDNPSDTSIGFARVESGMSVLEYAAKHFHVTHSYIADCGLVLSINGETTDAVGDQEDGGLQCYEGEILKYSV
;
A
#
# COMPACT_ATOMS: atom_id res chain seq x y z
N GLY A 1 -0.01 14.56 -6.16
CA GLY A 1 -1.44 14.22 -6.04
C GLY A 1 -1.67 12.91 -5.33
N ARG A 2 -1.26 11.78 -5.92
CA ARG A 2 -1.48 10.44 -5.33
C ARG A 2 -0.76 10.21 -4.01
N GLY A 3 0.50 10.63 -3.92
CA GLY A 3 1.24 10.58 -2.66
C GLY A 3 0.51 11.28 -1.51
N LEU A 4 -0.05 12.47 -1.76
CA LEU A 4 -0.84 13.21 -0.77
C LEU A 4 -2.12 12.45 -0.37
N GLN A 5 -2.87 11.93 -1.34
CA GLN A 5 -4.05 11.11 -1.06
C GLN A 5 -3.69 9.87 -0.23
N PHE A 6 -2.59 9.21 -0.57
CA PHE A 6 -2.09 8.04 0.16
C PHE A 6 -1.78 8.42 1.62
N VAL A 7 -1.06 9.52 1.85
CA VAL A 7 -0.78 10.04 3.19
C VAL A 7 -2.08 10.32 3.96
N TRP A 8 -3.08 10.94 3.35
CA TRP A 8 -4.36 11.23 4.01
C TRP A 8 -5.13 9.99 4.45
N TYR A 9 -5.07 8.90 3.70
CA TYR A 9 -5.62 7.62 4.16
C TYR A 9 -4.75 6.97 5.23
N CYS A 10 -3.43 7.09 5.18
CA CYS A 10 -2.58 6.58 6.25
C CYS A 10 -2.85 7.31 7.57
N THR A 11 -3.01 8.64 7.55
CA THR A 11 -3.25 9.45 8.76
C THR A 11 -4.70 9.44 9.22
N GLY A 12 -5.66 9.17 8.33
CA GLY A 12 -7.08 9.26 8.65
C GLY A 12 -7.60 10.68 8.81
N GLU A 13 -6.82 11.72 8.48
CA GLU A 13 -7.16 13.12 8.77
C GLU A 13 -8.38 13.64 7.99
N LYS A 14 -8.75 12.95 6.90
CA LYS A 14 -9.95 13.23 6.10
C LYS A 14 -11.13 12.30 6.46
N GLY A 15 -11.04 11.61 7.60
CA GLY A 15 -12.06 10.72 8.14
C GLY A 15 -11.94 9.26 7.71
N GLN A 16 -11.46 9.00 6.50
CA GLN A 16 -11.22 7.63 6.00
C GLN A 16 -9.77 7.22 6.22
N SER A 17 -9.55 5.96 6.58
CA SER A 17 -8.22 5.41 6.84
C SER A 17 -7.99 4.09 6.11
N TYR A 18 -6.71 3.78 5.84
CA TYR A 18 -6.30 2.45 5.41
C TYR A 18 -6.35 1.40 6.53
N ARG A 19 -6.45 1.79 7.79
CA ARG A 19 -6.57 0.86 8.91
C ARG A 19 -7.77 -0.08 8.72
N GLY A 20 -7.54 -1.37 8.85
CA GLY A 20 -8.50 -2.45 8.60
C GLY A 20 -8.71 -2.78 7.12
N THR A 21 -8.05 -2.10 6.18
CA THR A 21 -8.23 -2.36 4.75
C THR A 21 -7.55 -3.68 4.36
N PRO A 22 -8.27 -4.63 3.73
CA PRO A 22 -7.68 -5.88 3.28
C PRO A 22 -6.88 -5.71 1.99
N PHE A 23 -5.89 -6.59 1.81
CA PHE A 23 -5.34 -6.88 0.49
C PHE A 23 -6.28 -7.87 -0.21
N VAL A 24 -6.82 -7.47 -1.37
CA VAL A 24 -7.87 -8.22 -2.09
C VAL A 24 -7.47 -8.65 -3.49
N SER A 25 -6.32 -8.18 -3.99
CA SER A 25 -5.76 -8.63 -5.25
C SER A 25 -4.34 -9.16 -5.05
N HIS A 26 -4.04 -10.25 -5.73
CA HIS A 26 -2.71 -10.81 -5.88
C HIS A 26 -2.58 -11.31 -7.31
N GLU A 27 -1.77 -10.63 -8.10
CA GLU A 27 -1.57 -10.95 -9.52
C GLU A 27 -0.13 -11.39 -9.75
N ASP A 28 0.06 -12.16 -10.82
CA ASP A 28 1.39 -12.62 -11.27
C ASP A 28 2.21 -13.34 -10.19
N LYS A 29 1.53 -14.10 -9.32
CA LYS A 29 2.16 -14.86 -8.22
C LYS A 29 3.39 -15.66 -8.68
N GLY A 30 4.54 -15.37 -8.06
CA GLY A 30 5.82 -16.02 -8.32
C GLY A 30 6.52 -15.60 -9.62
N LYS A 31 5.97 -14.65 -10.38
CA LYS A 31 6.50 -14.18 -11.66
C LYS A 31 7.07 -12.77 -11.55
N PRO A 32 7.91 -12.32 -12.51
CA PRO A 32 8.24 -10.90 -12.64
C PRO A 32 6.97 -10.04 -12.65
N GLY A 33 6.93 -9.00 -11.83
CA GLY A 33 5.77 -8.09 -11.75
C GLY A 33 4.70 -8.54 -10.77
N GLU A 34 4.95 -9.62 -9.99
CA GLU A 34 4.09 -10.02 -8.88
C GLU A 34 3.75 -8.82 -8.01
N TRP A 35 2.47 -8.60 -7.72
CA TRP A 35 2.02 -7.51 -6.86
C TRP A 35 0.82 -7.92 -6.02
N ILE A 36 0.70 -7.28 -4.85
CA ILE A 36 -0.50 -7.36 -4.00
C ILE A 36 -1.15 -6.00 -3.93
N GLY A 37 -2.47 -5.95 -3.83
CA GLY A 37 -3.21 -4.70 -3.85
C GLY A 37 -4.31 -4.62 -2.83
N THR A 38 -4.51 -3.39 -2.36
CA THR A 38 -5.67 -3.05 -1.55
C THR A 38 -6.91 -2.92 -2.40
N GLY A 39 -8.04 -3.16 -1.77
CA GLY A 39 -9.35 -2.97 -2.35
C GLY A 39 -10.42 -3.38 -1.36
N SER A 40 -11.63 -3.49 -1.87
CA SER A 40 -12.78 -3.88 -1.06
C SER A 40 -13.46 -5.06 -1.74
N ASN A 41 -13.59 -6.17 -1.03
CA ASN A 41 -14.52 -7.24 -1.41
C ASN A 41 -15.98 -6.78 -1.21
N ASP A 42 -16.19 -5.77 -0.34
CA ASP A 42 -17.50 -5.41 0.20
C ASP A 42 -17.93 -3.97 -0.12
N TYR A 43 -17.54 -3.44 -1.29
CA TYR A 43 -17.98 -2.12 -1.80
C TYR A 43 -17.59 -0.83 -1.05
N THR A 44 -16.76 -0.84 0.00
CA THR A 44 -16.13 0.39 0.50
C THR A 44 -14.97 0.78 -0.42
N VAL A 45 -15.31 1.23 -1.62
CA VAL A 45 -14.37 1.94 -2.49
C VAL A 45 -13.92 3.16 -1.70
N LEU A 46 -12.64 3.24 -1.33
CA LEU A 46 -12.05 4.45 -0.77
C LEU A 46 -12.21 5.57 -1.82
N PRO A 47 -13.15 6.52 -1.63
CA PRO A 47 -13.47 7.54 -2.62
C PRO A 47 -12.33 8.55 -2.69
N PRO A 48 -12.03 9.11 -3.88
CA PRO A 48 -10.95 10.09 -4.01
C PRO A 48 -11.03 11.19 -2.95
N LEU A 49 -9.91 11.42 -2.25
CA LEU A 49 -9.77 12.53 -1.31
C LEU A 49 -9.17 13.76 -1.99
N VAL A 50 -8.48 13.57 -3.12
CA VAL A 50 -7.97 14.65 -3.97
C VAL A 50 -8.79 14.70 -5.25
N GLU A 51 -9.49 15.80 -5.45
CA GLU A 51 -10.25 16.04 -6.68
C GLU A 51 -9.33 16.20 -7.90
N ASN A 52 -9.83 15.82 -9.07
CA ASN A 52 -9.17 16.06 -10.36
C ASN A 52 -7.76 15.44 -10.48
N LEU A 53 -7.50 14.32 -9.81
CA LEU A 53 -6.29 13.53 -10.05
C LEU A 53 -6.28 13.02 -11.49
N SER A 54 -5.49 13.68 -12.35
CA SER A 54 -5.28 13.23 -13.72
C SER A 54 -4.38 11.99 -13.75
N SER A 55 -4.67 11.08 -14.68
CA SER A 55 -3.71 10.08 -15.12
C SER A 55 -2.72 10.75 -16.06
N SER A 56 -1.77 11.50 -15.53
CA SER A 56 -0.66 11.99 -16.34
C SER A 56 0.39 10.89 -16.50
N ASP A 57 0.84 10.63 -17.73
CA ASP A 57 1.88 9.64 -18.05
C ASP A 57 3.27 9.98 -17.45
N THR A 58 3.37 11.11 -16.74
CA THR A 58 4.60 11.69 -16.17
C THR A 58 5.19 10.90 -15.00
N TYR A 59 4.53 9.85 -14.52
CA TYR A 59 4.94 9.08 -13.33
C TYR A 59 5.04 7.57 -13.62
N ASN A 60 5.40 7.19 -14.85
CA ASN A 60 5.69 5.80 -15.18
C ASN A 60 7.09 5.43 -14.70
N TYR A 61 7.17 4.54 -13.73
CA TYR A 61 8.41 3.96 -13.22
C TYR A 61 8.49 2.49 -13.63
N ALA A 62 9.69 1.97 -13.83
CA ALA A 62 9.90 0.54 -13.95
C ALA A 62 9.30 -0.19 -12.72
N GLN A 63 8.66 -1.33 -12.93
CA GLN A 63 8.12 -2.12 -11.82
C GLN A 63 9.27 -2.74 -11.02
N GLU A 64 9.70 -2.06 -9.97
CA GLU A 64 10.69 -2.56 -9.02
C GLU A 64 10.00 -3.04 -7.73
N ALA A 65 10.55 -4.04 -7.07
CA ALA A 65 10.07 -4.51 -5.78
C ALA A 65 10.03 -3.34 -4.77
N GLY A 66 8.91 -3.25 -4.05
CA GLY A 66 8.60 -2.14 -3.15
C GLY A 66 8.01 -0.91 -3.83
N LEU A 67 7.86 -0.85 -5.16
CA LEU A 67 7.14 0.24 -5.80
C LEU A 67 5.66 0.23 -5.39
N ILE A 68 5.17 1.36 -4.89
CA ILE A 68 3.76 1.58 -4.57
C ILE A 68 3.11 2.28 -5.76
N THR A 69 2.13 1.61 -6.35
CA THR A 69 1.46 2.01 -7.59
C THR A 69 -0.03 2.25 -7.38
N ALA A 70 -0.61 3.11 -8.20
CA ALA A 70 -2.05 3.26 -8.24
C ALA A 70 -2.71 2.07 -8.95
N VAL A 71 -3.74 1.48 -8.34
CA VAL A 71 -4.50 0.41 -8.99
C VAL A 71 -5.67 1.03 -9.73
N ALA A 72 -5.64 0.95 -11.06
CA ALA A 72 -6.77 1.39 -11.87
C ALA A 72 -7.97 0.45 -11.69
N VAL A 73 -9.16 1.02 -11.46
CA VAL A 73 -10.42 0.27 -11.47
C VAL A 73 -11.17 0.62 -12.75
N GLY A 74 -11.23 -0.33 -13.70
CA GLY A 74 -12.08 -0.22 -14.89
C GLY A 74 -11.53 0.66 -16.03
N LYS A 75 -12.44 1.27 -16.81
CA LYS A 75 -12.14 2.03 -18.03
C LYS A 75 -11.14 3.18 -17.75
N LYS A 76 -10.26 3.43 -18.73
CA LYS A 76 -9.27 4.53 -18.75
C LYS A 76 -9.88 5.82 -18.18
N GLY A 77 -9.34 6.30 -17.06
CA GLY A 77 -9.75 7.56 -16.40
C GLY A 77 -10.30 7.43 -14.97
N CYS A 78 -10.65 6.22 -14.51
CA CYS A 78 -11.29 6.02 -13.19
C CYS A 78 -10.33 5.58 -12.06
N SER A 79 -9.02 5.81 -12.18
CA SER A 79 -8.06 5.38 -11.15
C SER A 79 -8.01 6.30 -9.92
N GLN A 80 -9.01 7.14 -9.64
CA GLN A 80 -8.91 8.17 -8.60
C GLN A 80 -9.11 7.65 -7.17
N ASN A 81 -9.53 6.40 -7.04
CA ASN A 81 -9.88 5.78 -5.77
C ASN A 81 -8.63 5.61 -4.89
N GLY A 82 -8.82 5.42 -3.58
CA GLY A 82 -7.74 5.16 -2.63
C GLY A 82 -7.05 3.80 -2.77
N ARG A 83 -7.26 3.05 -3.86
CA ARG A 83 -6.61 1.75 -4.04
C ARG A 83 -5.17 1.90 -4.48
N PHE A 84 -4.32 1.02 -3.95
CA PHE A 84 -2.93 0.95 -4.32
C PHE A 84 -2.47 -0.51 -4.40
N GLY A 85 -1.39 -0.71 -5.13
CA GLY A 85 -0.69 -1.97 -5.29
C GLY A 85 0.74 -1.80 -4.83
N ILE A 86 1.35 -2.88 -4.36
CA ILE A 86 2.76 -2.93 -4.04
C ILE A 86 3.39 -4.04 -4.88
N CYS A 87 4.38 -3.68 -5.69
CA CYS A 87 5.19 -4.63 -6.43
C CYS A 87 6.02 -5.47 -5.45
N ILE A 88 5.88 -6.79 -5.52
CA ILE A 88 6.60 -7.78 -4.71
C ILE A 88 7.86 -8.26 -5.44
N ARG A 89 7.82 -8.32 -6.78
CA ARG A 89 8.95 -8.74 -7.60
C ARG A 89 9.23 -7.76 -8.72
N ASP A 90 10.51 -7.62 -9.04
CA ASP A 90 10.97 -6.81 -10.16
C ASP A 90 10.41 -7.30 -11.50
N ASN A 91 10.06 -6.35 -12.35
CA ASN A 91 9.81 -6.49 -13.78
C ASN A 91 10.21 -5.19 -14.49
N PRO A 92 11.51 -4.97 -14.73
CA PRO A 92 12.00 -3.74 -15.34
C PRO A 92 11.56 -3.57 -16.81
N SER A 93 10.96 -4.61 -17.42
CA SER A 93 10.43 -4.56 -18.78
C SER A 93 9.03 -3.93 -18.86
N ASP A 94 8.38 -3.72 -17.71
CA ASP A 94 7.07 -3.08 -17.62
C ASP A 94 7.15 -1.83 -16.73
N THR A 95 6.16 -0.95 -16.87
CA THR A 95 6.08 0.31 -16.13
C THR A 95 4.73 0.48 -15.45
N SER A 96 4.72 1.24 -14.37
CA SER A 96 3.51 1.52 -13.60
C SER A 96 3.52 2.94 -13.06
N ILE A 97 2.33 3.47 -12.79
CA ILE A 97 2.15 4.80 -12.20
C ILE A 97 2.48 4.74 -10.71
N GLY A 98 3.78 4.76 -10.42
CA GLY A 98 4.33 4.77 -9.07
C GLY A 98 4.20 6.13 -8.41
N PHE A 99 3.98 6.15 -7.09
CA PHE A 99 3.91 7.39 -6.32
C PHE A 99 4.56 7.32 -4.94
N ALA A 100 5.09 6.16 -4.56
CA ALA A 100 5.84 5.94 -3.32
C ALA A 100 6.68 4.66 -3.43
N ARG A 101 7.59 4.44 -2.47
CA ARG A 101 8.41 3.23 -2.37
C ARG A 101 8.48 2.73 -0.93
N VAL A 102 8.48 1.42 -0.76
CA VAL A 102 8.74 0.77 0.52
C VAL A 102 10.22 0.94 0.89
N GLU A 103 10.48 1.46 2.09
CA GLU A 103 11.82 1.62 2.66
C GLU A 103 12.18 0.47 3.60
N SER A 104 11.21 -0.09 4.32
CA SER A 104 11.39 -1.24 5.21
C SER A 104 10.14 -2.12 5.27
N GLY A 105 10.32 -3.39 5.66
CA GLY A 105 9.21 -4.34 5.82
C GLY A 105 8.83 -5.11 4.56
N MET A 106 9.71 -5.19 3.55
CA MET A 106 9.48 -6.01 2.34
C MET A 106 9.26 -7.50 2.65
N SER A 107 9.95 -8.03 3.66
CA SER A 107 9.76 -9.40 4.20
C SER A 107 8.30 -9.71 4.57
N VAL A 108 7.62 -8.76 5.23
CA VAL A 108 6.21 -8.90 5.61
C VAL A 108 5.31 -8.94 4.38
N LEU A 109 5.59 -8.10 3.39
CA LEU A 109 4.82 -8.07 2.13
C LEU A 109 4.98 -9.36 1.33
N GLU A 110 6.21 -9.88 1.23
CA GLU A 110 6.49 -11.18 0.61
C GLU A 110 5.78 -12.33 1.34
N TYR A 111 5.78 -12.29 2.68
CA TYR A 111 5.07 -13.27 3.49
C TYR A 111 3.55 -13.18 3.26
N ALA A 112 2.99 -11.98 3.22
CA ALA A 112 1.58 -11.74 2.93
C ALA A 112 1.20 -12.24 1.53
N ALA A 113 2.02 -11.95 0.51
CA ALA A 113 1.80 -12.43 -0.87
C ALA A 113 1.86 -13.96 -0.94
N LYS A 114 2.79 -14.60 -0.24
CA LYS A 114 2.89 -16.06 -0.20
C LYS A 114 1.60 -16.70 0.32
N HIS A 115 1.01 -16.14 1.38
CA HIS A 115 -0.15 -16.69 2.10
C HIS A 115 -1.49 -16.07 1.70
N PHE A 116 -1.53 -15.25 0.65
CA PHE A 116 -2.68 -14.47 0.23
C PHE A 116 -4.01 -15.26 0.11
N HIS A 117 -3.95 -16.51 -0.36
CA HIS A 117 -5.15 -17.36 -0.53
C HIS A 117 -5.52 -18.18 0.72
N VAL A 118 -4.68 -18.17 1.76
CA VAL A 118 -4.87 -18.98 2.97
C VAL A 118 -5.36 -18.12 4.12
N THR A 119 -4.90 -16.87 4.19
CA THR A 119 -5.21 -15.94 5.27
C THR A 119 -5.61 -14.58 4.71
N HIS A 120 -6.61 -13.95 5.31
CA HIS A 120 -6.92 -12.55 5.02
C HIS A 120 -5.81 -11.66 5.60
N SER A 121 -5.02 -11.04 4.73
CA SER A 121 -4.04 -10.02 5.11
C SER A 121 -4.69 -8.65 5.05
N TYR A 122 -4.53 -7.85 6.10
CA TYR A 122 -5.08 -6.49 6.19
C TYR A 122 -4.09 -5.55 6.87
N ILE A 123 -4.29 -4.25 6.68
CA ILE A 123 -3.50 -3.20 7.31
C ILE A 123 -3.98 -3.05 8.76
N ALA A 124 -3.25 -3.60 9.73
CA ALA A 124 -3.66 -3.57 11.14
C ALA A 124 -3.67 -2.14 11.72
N ASP A 125 -2.66 -1.35 11.33
CA ASP A 125 -2.54 0.07 11.65
C ASP A 125 -1.75 0.79 10.55
N CYS A 126 -1.89 2.12 10.47
CA CYS A 126 -1.16 2.95 9.52
C CYS A 126 -1.03 4.39 10.02
N GLY A 127 0.01 5.08 9.58
CA GLY A 127 0.28 6.46 9.97
C GLY A 127 1.40 7.09 9.16
N LEU A 128 1.78 8.30 9.55
CA LEU A 128 2.92 9.01 8.99
C LEU A 128 4.11 8.91 9.95
N VAL A 129 5.25 8.45 9.44
CA VAL A 129 6.51 8.43 10.19
C VAL A 129 7.33 9.67 9.80
N LEU A 130 7.68 10.49 10.78
CA LEU A 130 8.52 11.67 10.56
C LEU A 130 9.96 11.35 10.97
N SER A 131 10.88 11.37 10.01
CA SER A 131 12.32 11.23 10.30
C SER A 131 12.91 12.60 10.62
N ILE A 132 13.42 12.79 11.85
CA ILE A 132 14.11 14.02 12.26
C ILE A 132 15.61 13.70 12.23
N ASN A 133 16.38 14.38 11.38
CA ASN A 133 17.84 14.23 11.24
C ASN A 133 18.36 12.89 10.67
N GLY A 134 17.54 12.15 9.93
CA GLY A 134 17.94 10.83 9.41
C GLY A 134 17.91 9.71 10.45
N GLU A 135 17.53 10.02 11.69
CA GLU A 135 17.18 9.04 12.72
C GLU A 135 15.65 8.90 12.76
N THR A 136 15.17 7.69 12.52
CA THR A 136 13.73 7.38 12.58
C THR A 136 13.39 6.99 14.01
N THR A 137 12.63 7.81 14.73
CA THR A 137 12.12 7.45 16.06
C THR A 137 10.78 6.73 15.88
N ASP A 138 10.74 5.42 16.12
CA ASP A 138 9.49 4.66 16.17
C ASP A 138 8.75 5.02 17.47
N ALA A 139 7.66 5.78 17.35
CA ALA A 139 6.73 6.02 18.46
C ALA A 139 5.81 4.79 18.60
N VAL A 140 6.35 3.70 19.14
CA VAL A 140 5.55 2.52 19.50
C VAL A 140 4.92 2.79 20.86
N GLY A 141 3.60 2.92 20.88
CA GLY A 141 2.84 2.83 22.12
C GLY A 141 2.64 1.35 22.44
N ASP A 142 3.34 0.85 23.45
CA ASP A 142 3.14 -0.52 23.95
C ASP A 142 1.72 -0.67 24.49
N GLN A 143 0.92 -1.50 23.83
CA GLN A 143 -0.38 -1.94 24.34
C GLN A 143 -0.41 -3.46 24.33
N GLU A 144 0.02 -4.06 25.44
CA GLU A 144 -0.10 -5.49 25.69
C GLU A 144 -1.59 -5.84 25.94
N ASP A 145 -2.19 -6.64 25.07
CA ASP A 145 -3.41 -7.35 25.40
C ASP A 145 -3.37 -8.77 24.81
N GLY A 146 -3.53 -9.76 25.68
CA GLY A 146 -3.30 -11.17 25.39
C GLY A 146 -4.48 -11.82 24.64
N GLY A 147 -4.23 -12.30 23.43
CA GLY A 147 -5.15 -13.19 22.72
C GLY A 147 -4.89 -13.27 21.20
N LEU A 148 -4.73 -14.49 20.69
CA LEU A 148 -4.25 -14.86 19.35
C LEU A 148 -2.80 -14.42 19.05
N GLN A 149 -1.94 -15.35 18.63
CA GLN A 149 -0.67 -15.03 17.96
C GLN A 149 -0.97 -14.41 16.59
N CYS A 150 -1.41 -13.16 16.59
CA CYS A 150 -1.19 -12.26 15.47
C CYS A 150 0.32 -12.02 15.42
N TYR A 151 0.93 -12.16 14.25
CA TYR A 151 2.31 -11.71 14.04
C TYR A 151 2.39 -10.25 14.53
N GLU A 152 3.25 -9.95 15.51
CA GLU A 152 3.60 -8.57 15.85
C GLU A 152 4.24 -7.98 14.58
N GLY A 153 3.46 -7.18 13.85
CA GLY A 153 3.78 -6.77 12.50
C GLY A 153 4.96 -5.81 12.49
N GLU A 154 5.96 -6.07 11.63
CA GLU A 154 6.97 -5.06 11.32
C GLU A 154 6.28 -3.84 10.69
N ILE A 155 6.71 -2.64 11.08
CA ILE A 155 6.21 -1.38 10.51
C ILE A 155 6.69 -1.29 9.06
N LEU A 156 5.74 -1.25 8.13
CA LEU A 156 6.01 -0.89 6.74
C LEU A 156 6.32 0.61 6.68
N LYS A 157 7.57 0.97 6.42
CA LYS A 157 7.97 2.36 6.17
C LYS A 157 8.00 2.60 4.67
N TYR A 158 7.58 3.78 4.25
CA TYR A 158 7.59 4.18 2.85
C TYR A 158 7.96 5.64 2.71
N SER A 159 8.59 6.00 1.59
CA SER A 159 8.77 7.38 1.14
C SER A 159 7.89 7.68 -0.06
N VAL A 160 7.39 8.92 -0.08
CA VAL A 160 6.54 9.49 -1.13
C VAL A 160 7.38 10.38 -2.04
#